data_AF-A0A6I2MF68-F1
#
_entry.id   AF-A0A6I2MF68-F1
#
_cell.length_a   1.000
_cell.length_b   1.000
_cell.length_c   1.000
_cell.angle_alpha   90.00
_cell.angle_beta   90.00
_cell.angle_gamma   90.00
#
_symmetry.space_group_name_H-M   'P 1'
#
loop_
_entity.id
_entity.type
_entity.pdbx_description
1 polymer ?
#
loop_
_entity_poly.entity_id
_entity_poly.type
_entity_poly.pdbx_seq_one_letter_code
_entity_poly.pdbx_strand_id
1 'polypeptide(L)'
;MKDLKEVFILKNDQVIEIYKDRLQHYSEVQLRHISEEGTWSIGQMYLHLIEVAFEYLENVEACAEATEEQKLGKTEAGENLFERGGFPPIKIKLPDDPENTPSNSRRKDDLMQGLIQVEEKMGEWEGKVDAINPNFKVKHRGFGWLNAREWFELVDMHFRHHFRQKTELEEKVGL
;
A
#
# COMPACT_ATOMS: atom_id res chain seq x y z
N MET A 1 -4.95 14.87 -33.50
CA MET A 1 -3.86 14.03 -32.99
C MET A 1 -3.08 14.91 -32.01
N LYS A 2 -3.36 14.80 -30.71
CA LYS A 2 -2.65 15.53 -29.65
C LYS A 2 -2.08 14.49 -28.69
N ASP A 3 -0.85 14.74 -28.31
CA ASP A 3 0.07 13.88 -27.56
C ASP A 3 -0.54 13.17 -26.35
N LEU A 4 -0.29 11.87 -26.28
CA LEU A 4 -0.49 11.02 -25.11
C LEU A 4 0.79 11.05 -24.25
N LYS A 5 1.02 12.12 -23.50
CA LYS A 5 2.01 12.14 -22.39
C LYS A 5 1.60 13.11 -21.28
N GLU A 6 0.40 12.92 -20.75
CA GLU A 6 0.10 13.32 -19.37
C GLU A 6 -0.11 12.02 -18.59
N VAL A 7 0.96 11.52 -17.98
CA VAL A 7 0.81 10.61 -16.85
C VAL A 7 0.32 11.52 -15.73
N PHE A 8 -0.99 11.56 -15.50
CA PHE A 8 -1.53 12.10 -14.26
C PHE A 8 -0.86 11.32 -13.13
N ILE A 9 0.04 11.96 -12.38
CA ILE A 9 0.44 11.46 -11.07
C ILE A 9 -0.84 11.57 -10.26
N LEU A 10 -1.51 10.43 -10.08
CA LEU A 10 -2.67 10.37 -9.21
C LEU A 10 -2.20 10.76 -7.82
N LYS A 11 -2.89 11.71 -7.18
CA LYS A 11 -2.69 11.95 -5.74
C LYS A 11 -3.07 10.69 -4.97
N ASN A 12 -2.47 10.47 -3.80
CA ASN A 12 -2.66 9.25 -2.99
C ASN A 12 -4.15 8.89 -2.77
N ASP A 13 -4.94 9.92 -2.47
CA ASP A 13 -6.39 9.91 -2.32
C ASP A 13 -7.12 9.38 -3.57
N GLN A 14 -6.62 9.66 -4.77
CA GLN A 14 -7.22 9.17 -6.01
C GLN A 14 -7.00 7.67 -6.23
N VAL A 15 -5.92 7.09 -5.71
CA VAL A 15 -5.65 5.64 -5.83
C VAL A 15 -6.56 4.86 -4.89
N ILE A 16 -6.70 5.30 -3.64
CA ILE A 16 -7.59 4.63 -2.66
C ILE A 16 -9.05 4.71 -3.12
N GLU A 17 -9.48 5.84 -3.70
CA GLU A 17 -10.81 5.98 -4.29
C GLU A 17 -11.12 4.95 -5.37
N ILE A 18 -10.14 4.61 -6.23
CA ILE A 18 -10.32 3.53 -7.22
C ILE A 18 -10.60 2.19 -6.52
N TYR A 19 -9.89 1.88 -5.44
CA TYR A 19 -10.15 0.65 -4.68
C TYR A 19 -11.52 0.67 -3.99
N LYS A 20 -11.94 1.81 -3.42
CA LYS A 20 -13.28 1.95 -2.82
C LYS A 20 -14.38 1.75 -3.86
N ASP A 21 -14.30 2.42 -5.01
CA ASP A 21 -15.25 2.27 -6.11
C ASP A 21 -15.35 0.81 -6.58
N ARG A 22 -14.21 0.19 -6.87
CA ARG A 22 -14.16 -1.22 -7.33
C ARG A 22 -14.73 -2.19 -6.31
N LEU A 23 -14.44 -1.99 -5.01
CA LEU A 23 -14.96 -2.85 -3.94
C LEU A 23 -16.48 -2.90 -3.94
N GLN A 24 -17.17 -1.81 -4.28
CA GLN A 24 -18.64 -1.77 -4.35
C GLN A 24 -19.23 -2.74 -5.37
N HIS A 25 -18.47 -3.16 -6.38
CA HIS A 25 -18.94 -4.07 -7.42
C HIS A 25 -18.72 -5.55 -7.12
N TYR A 26 -17.93 -5.89 -6.10
CA TYR A 26 -17.71 -7.29 -5.75
C TYR A 26 -18.81 -7.84 -4.84
N SER A 27 -19.22 -9.07 -5.09
CA SER A 27 -20.00 -9.88 -4.15
C SER A 27 -19.11 -10.54 -3.08
N GLU A 28 -19.69 -10.94 -1.96
CA GLU A 28 -18.97 -11.72 -0.92
C GLU A 28 -18.36 -13.01 -1.48
N VAL A 29 -19.02 -13.67 -2.44
CA VAL A 29 -18.51 -14.89 -3.08
C VAL A 29 -17.24 -14.58 -3.89
N GLN A 30 -17.24 -13.49 -4.67
CA GLN A 30 -16.07 -13.07 -5.44
C GLN A 30 -14.92 -12.63 -4.54
N LEU A 31 -15.20 -11.90 -3.45
CA LEU A 31 -14.18 -11.50 -2.48
C LEU A 31 -13.48 -12.69 -1.83
N ARG A 32 -14.21 -13.79 -1.60
CA ARG A 32 -13.69 -14.98 -0.91
C ARG A 32 -13.13 -16.04 -1.86
N HIS A 33 -13.28 -15.88 -3.16
CA HIS A 33 -12.86 -16.89 -4.12
C HIS A 33 -11.32 -17.01 -4.16
N ILE A 34 -10.82 -18.22 -3.97
CA ILE A 34 -9.42 -18.59 -4.14
C ILE A 34 -9.35 -19.49 -5.38
N SER A 35 -8.62 -19.06 -6.41
CA SER A 35 -8.58 -19.77 -7.69
C SER A 35 -7.72 -21.04 -7.65
N GLU A 36 -6.64 -21.02 -6.87
CA GLU A 36 -5.71 -22.16 -6.71
C GLU A 36 -4.94 -22.04 -5.39
N GLU A 37 -4.36 -23.15 -4.93
CA GLU A 37 -3.56 -23.19 -3.71
C GLU A 37 -2.39 -22.20 -3.78
N GLY A 38 -2.16 -21.47 -2.68
CA GLY A 38 -1.09 -20.46 -2.61
C GLY A 38 -1.40 -19.14 -3.33
N THR A 39 -2.64 -18.93 -3.82
CA THR A 39 -3.09 -17.63 -4.33
C THR A 39 -3.99 -16.92 -3.33
N TRP A 40 -3.89 -15.59 -3.30
CA TRP A 40 -4.79 -14.76 -2.52
C TRP A 40 -6.13 -14.58 -3.23
N SER A 41 -7.20 -14.48 -2.46
CA SER A 41 -8.46 -13.93 -2.94
C SER A 41 -8.38 -12.41 -3.12
N ILE A 42 -9.39 -11.83 -3.77
CA ILE A 42 -9.54 -10.36 -3.81
C ILE A 42 -9.64 -9.80 -2.39
N GLY A 43 -10.41 -10.43 -1.50
CA GLY A 43 -10.57 -10.00 -0.12
C GLY A 43 -9.25 -10.00 0.66
N GLN A 44 -8.41 -11.01 0.48
CA GLN A 44 -7.07 -11.08 1.10
C GLN A 44 -6.16 -9.97 0.59
N MET A 45 -6.17 -9.69 -0.72
CA MET A 45 -5.41 -8.58 -1.30
C MET A 45 -5.86 -7.23 -0.73
N TYR A 46 -7.17 -6.99 -0.60
CA TYR A 46 -7.68 -5.75 0.03
C TYR A 46 -7.27 -5.64 1.50
N LEU A 47 -7.36 -6.73 2.25
CA LEU A 47 -6.93 -6.74 3.66
C LEU A 47 -5.43 -6.42 3.78
N HIS A 48 -4.60 -7.00 2.91
CA HIS A 48 -3.17 -6.70 2.85
C HIS A 48 -2.88 -5.21 2.58
N LEU A 49 -3.59 -4.61 1.61
CA LEU A 49 -3.47 -3.18 1.32
C LEU A 49 -3.74 -2.32 2.56
N ILE A 50 -4.80 -2.64 3.29
CA ILE A 50 -5.22 -1.90 4.48
C ILE A 50 -4.20 -2.07 5.63
N GLU A 51 -3.83 -3.31 5.95
CA GLU A 51 -2.93 -3.61 7.08
C GLU A 51 -1.53 -3.00 6.89
N VAL A 52 -0.95 -3.14 5.69
CA VAL A 52 0.37 -2.57 5.39
C VAL A 52 0.34 -1.04 5.33
N ALA A 53 -0.75 -0.44 4.84
CA ALA A 53 -0.89 1.01 4.86
C ALA A 53 -0.95 1.57 6.28
N PHE A 54 -1.65 0.88 7.20
CA PHE A 54 -1.63 1.25 8.61
C PHE A 54 -0.23 1.10 9.22
N GLU A 55 0.48 0.00 8.95
CA GLU A 55 1.87 -0.17 9.39
C GLU A 55 2.75 1.00 8.91
N TYR A 56 2.62 1.43 7.65
CA TYR A 56 3.38 2.56 7.12
C TYR A 56 3.03 3.87 7.83
N LEU A 57 1.74 4.12 8.08
CA LEU A 57 1.30 5.34 8.77
C LEU A 57 1.68 5.36 10.27
N GLU A 58 1.72 4.21 10.93
CA GLU A 58 2.29 4.07 12.28
C GLU A 58 3.80 4.43 12.29
N ASN A 59 4.53 4.08 11.22
CA ASN A 59 5.93 4.48 11.10
C ASN A 59 6.11 5.98 10.79
N VAL A 60 5.14 6.63 10.14
CA VAL A 60 5.11 8.10 10.01
C VAL A 60 4.99 8.74 11.40
N GLU A 61 4.06 8.25 12.22
CA GLU A 61 3.85 8.70 13.61
C GLU A 61 5.10 8.48 14.44
N ALA A 62 5.73 7.30 14.37
CA ALA A 62 6.97 7.02 15.07
C ALA A 62 8.13 7.93 14.65
N CYS A 63 8.21 8.35 13.38
CA CYS A 63 9.17 9.37 12.96
C CYS A 63 8.87 10.75 13.57
N ALA A 64 7.58 11.11 13.71
CA ALA A 64 7.17 12.37 14.31
C ALA A 64 7.45 12.45 15.82
N GLU A 65 7.36 11.31 16.51
CA GLU A 65 7.61 11.18 17.96
C GLU A 65 9.08 10.94 18.32
N ALA A 66 9.92 10.63 17.33
CA ALA A 66 11.33 10.34 17.56
C ALA A 66 12.08 11.55 18.16
N THR A 67 12.97 11.26 19.11
CA THR A 67 13.83 12.26 19.75
C THR A 67 15.30 12.13 19.37
N GLU A 68 15.65 11.07 18.64
CA GLU A 68 17.03 10.75 18.25
C GLU A 68 17.18 10.71 16.73
N GLU A 69 18.23 11.36 16.22
CA GLU A 69 18.56 11.32 14.81
C GLU A 69 19.22 10.01 14.39
N GLN A 70 18.79 9.50 13.24
CA GLN A 70 19.35 8.34 12.58
C GLN A 70 20.05 8.72 11.27
N LYS A 71 21.38 8.56 11.28
CA LYS A 71 22.25 8.93 10.15
C LYS A 71 22.36 7.86 9.08
N LEU A 72 21.98 6.61 9.38
CA LEU A 72 21.91 5.55 8.38
C LEU A 72 20.81 5.85 7.35
N GLY A 73 21.02 5.37 6.14
CA GLY A 73 20.14 5.59 4.99
C GLY A 73 19.38 4.33 4.56
N LYS A 74 18.82 4.41 3.35
CA LYS A 74 18.14 3.30 2.71
C LYS A 74 19.13 2.20 2.32
N THR A 75 18.60 1.02 2.07
CA THR A 75 19.31 -0.01 1.29
C THR A 75 19.32 0.37 -0.19
N GLU A 76 20.13 -0.30 -1.01
CA GLU A 76 20.09 -0.14 -2.47
C GLU A 76 18.69 -0.39 -3.05
N ALA A 77 17.93 -1.34 -2.50
CA ALA A 77 16.55 -1.60 -2.90
C ALA A 77 15.62 -0.42 -2.54
N GLY A 78 15.83 0.20 -1.38
CA GLY A 78 15.11 1.41 -0.99
C GLY A 78 15.44 2.59 -1.90
N GLU A 79 16.71 2.86 -2.16
CA GLU A 79 17.13 3.94 -3.07
C GLU A 79 16.48 3.76 -4.46
N ASN A 80 16.55 2.54 -5.03
CA ASN A 80 15.91 2.24 -6.31
C ASN A 80 14.38 2.43 -6.29
N LEU A 81 13.72 2.08 -5.19
CA LEU A 81 12.26 2.23 -5.06
C LEU A 81 11.85 3.71 -5.12
N PHE A 82 12.50 4.56 -4.34
CA PHE A 82 12.18 5.98 -4.26
C PHE A 82 12.64 6.74 -5.51
N GLU A 83 13.79 6.40 -6.10
CA GLU A 83 14.23 6.98 -7.38
C GLU A 83 13.22 6.69 -8.52
N ARG A 84 12.60 5.51 -8.52
CA ARG A 84 11.59 5.12 -9.51
C ARG A 84 10.18 5.61 -9.17
N GLY A 85 9.94 6.05 -7.94
CA GLY A 85 8.62 6.40 -7.44
C GLY A 85 7.66 5.20 -7.32
N GLY A 86 8.17 3.98 -7.12
CA GLY A 86 7.32 2.80 -6.96
C GLY A 86 8.01 1.45 -7.12
N PHE A 87 7.29 0.40 -6.74
CA PHE A 87 7.75 -0.98 -6.84
C PHE A 87 8.01 -1.38 -8.29
N PRO A 88 9.04 -2.21 -8.56
CA PRO A 88 9.27 -2.75 -9.90
C PRO A 88 8.05 -3.58 -10.36
N PRO A 89 7.74 -3.63 -11.68
CA PRO A 89 6.59 -4.33 -12.23
C PRO A 89 6.80 -5.86 -12.30
N ILE A 90 7.32 -6.45 -11.24
CA ILE A 90 7.59 -7.88 -11.08
C ILE A 90 6.72 -8.44 -9.95
N LYS A 91 6.47 -9.75 -9.96
CA LYS A 91 5.79 -10.42 -8.85
C LYS A 91 6.76 -10.55 -7.67
N ILE A 92 6.42 -9.96 -6.54
CA ILE A 92 7.14 -10.13 -5.28
C ILE A 92 6.38 -11.20 -4.50
N LYS A 93 7.00 -12.36 -4.29
CA LYS A 93 6.41 -13.46 -3.52
C LYS A 93 7.21 -13.63 -2.23
N LEU A 94 6.55 -13.38 -1.10
CA LEU A 94 7.05 -13.78 0.21
C LEU A 94 6.81 -15.30 0.41
N PRO A 95 7.52 -15.94 1.35
CA PRO A 95 7.23 -17.33 1.72
C PRO A 95 5.76 -17.52 2.07
N ASP A 96 5.20 -18.67 1.68
CA ASP A 96 3.80 -19.05 1.92
C ASP A 96 3.59 -19.44 3.40
N ASP A 97 3.79 -18.48 4.29
CA ASP A 97 3.61 -18.62 5.74
C ASP A 97 2.31 -17.95 6.20
N PRO A 98 1.70 -18.39 7.32
CA PRO A 98 0.48 -17.77 7.86
C PRO A 98 0.62 -16.26 8.12
N GLU A 99 1.82 -15.81 8.51
CA GLU A 99 2.14 -14.39 8.73
C GLU A 99 2.07 -13.55 7.44
N ASN A 100 2.27 -14.18 6.28
CA ASN A 100 2.23 -13.53 4.96
C ASN A 100 0.90 -13.78 4.23
N THR A 101 -0.07 -14.43 4.89
CA THR A 101 -1.35 -14.80 4.29
C THR A 101 -2.50 -14.11 5.03
N PRO A 102 -3.04 -13.00 4.48
CA PRO A 102 -4.13 -12.28 5.12
C PRO A 102 -5.37 -13.17 5.32
N SER A 103 -6.21 -12.84 6.29
CA SER A 103 -7.49 -13.55 6.48
C SER A 103 -8.43 -13.39 5.29
N ASN A 104 -9.04 -14.49 4.84
CA ASN A 104 -10.07 -14.48 3.80
C ASN A 104 -11.51 -14.38 4.36
N SER A 105 -11.67 -14.01 5.63
CA SER A 105 -13.00 -13.99 6.30
C SER A 105 -13.64 -12.60 6.42
N ARG A 106 -12.88 -11.53 6.17
CA ARG A 106 -13.34 -10.14 6.30
C ARG A 106 -14.55 -9.87 5.41
N ARG A 107 -15.54 -9.14 5.94
CA ARG A 107 -16.72 -8.74 5.18
C ARG A 107 -16.38 -7.55 4.29
N LYS A 108 -17.13 -7.38 3.21
CA LYS A 108 -17.00 -6.22 2.32
C LYS A 108 -17.07 -4.88 3.06
N ASP A 109 -18.00 -4.75 4.01
CA ASP A 109 -18.17 -3.52 4.79
C ASP A 109 -16.93 -3.22 5.65
N ASP A 110 -16.29 -4.26 6.20
CA ASP A 110 -15.07 -4.11 7.02
C ASP A 110 -13.90 -3.63 6.15
N LEU A 111 -13.78 -4.18 4.93
CA LEU A 111 -12.76 -3.76 3.96
C LEU A 111 -12.99 -2.31 3.52
N MET A 112 -14.24 -1.92 3.27
CA MET A 112 -14.59 -0.54 2.91
C MET A 112 -14.24 0.41 4.05
N GLN A 113 -14.59 0.07 5.29
CA GLN A 113 -14.27 0.88 6.46
C GLN A 113 -12.76 1.01 6.66
N GLY A 114 -11.99 -0.05 6.42
CA GLY A 114 -10.53 -0.01 6.48
C GLY A 114 -9.93 0.96 5.46
N LEU A 115 -10.41 0.96 4.20
CA LEU A 115 -9.96 1.92 3.20
C LEU A 115 -10.29 3.38 3.58
N ILE A 116 -11.48 3.63 4.13
CA ILE A 116 -11.87 4.96 4.61
C ILE A 116 -10.93 5.41 5.75
N GLN A 117 -10.62 4.54 6.69
CA GLN A 117 -9.73 4.86 7.81
C GLN A 117 -8.28 5.10 7.38
N VAL A 118 -7.79 4.38 6.36
CA VAL A 118 -6.47 4.66 5.76
C VAL A 118 -6.49 6.08 5.16
N GLU A 119 -7.50 6.42 4.37
CA GLU A 119 -7.65 7.75 3.77
C GLU A 119 -7.74 8.86 4.82
N GLU A 120 -8.53 8.67 5.88
CA GLU A 120 -8.63 9.61 7.01
C GLU A 120 -7.26 9.84 7.67
N LYS A 121 -6.53 8.77 8.01
CA LYS A 121 -5.17 8.88 8.58
C LYS A 121 -4.18 9.53 7.62
N MET A 122 -4.28 9.27 6.32
CA MET A 122 -3.46 9.97 5.34
C MET A 122 -3.73 11.47 5.37
N GLY A 123 -5.00 11.87 5.45
CA GLY A 123 -5.41 13.28 5.59
C GLY A 123 -4.91 13.92 6.89
N GLU A 124 -4.77 13.17 7.98
CA GLU A 124 -4.18 13.66 9.22
C GLU A 124 -2.71 14.05 9.09
N TRP A 125 -1.96 13.32 8.26
CA TRP A 125 -0.52 13.56 8.02
C TRP A 125 -0.24 14.46 6.83
N GLU A 126 -1.21 14.62 5.93
CA GLU A 126 -1.10 15.51 4.77
C GLU A 126 -0.74 16.94 5.22
N GLY A 127 0.30 17.51 4.61
CA GLY A 127 0.82 18.84 4.96
C GLY A 127 1.62 18.93 6.26
N LYS A 128 1.64 17.89 7.10
CA LYS A 128 2.48 17.85 8.32
C LYS A 128 3.79 17.11 8.11
N VAL A 129 3.79 16.10 7.24
CA VAL A 129 4.90 15.15 7.11
C VAL A 129 6.22 15.81 6.69
N ASP A 130 6.18 16.88 5.88
CA ASP A 130 7.38 17.65 5.48
C ASP A 130 8.01 18.46 6.62
N ALA A 131 7.26 18.73 7.70
CA ALA A 131 7.75 19.48 8.85
C ALA A 131 8.52 18.59 9.84
N ILE A 132 8.45 17.26 9.68
CA ILE A 132 9.16 16.30 10.53
C ILE A 132 10.64 16.31 10.14
N ASN A 133 11.54 16.25 11.14
CA ASN A 133 12.98 16.20 10.89
C ASN A 133 13.31 14.99 9.98
N PRO A 134 13.93 15.18 8.80
CA PRO A 134 14.23 14.08 7.88
C PRO A 134 15.27 13.09 8.41
N ASN A 135 15.95 13.41 9.51
CA ASN A 135 16.83 12.49 10.23
C ASN A 135 16.10 11.62 11.27
N PHE A 136 14.83 11.88 11.56
CA PHE A 136 14.01 10.97 12.35
C PHE A 136 13.48 9.87 11.44
N LYS A 137 13.95 8.64 11.68
CA LYS A 137 13.76 7.52 10.77
C LYS A 137 13.45 6.24 11.52
N VAL A 138 12.62 5.41 10.89
CA VAL A 138 12.35 4.04 11.33
C VAL A 138 12.85 3.06 10.26
N LYS A 139 13.37 1.92 10.70
CA LYS A 139 14.01 0.93 9.82
C LYS A 139 12.97 0.00 9.19
N HIS A 140 12.77 0.11 7.88
CA HIS A 140 12.09 -0.91 7.08
C HIS A 140 13.03 -2.10 6.83
N ARG A 141 12.49 -3.34 6.92
CA ARG A 141 13.28 -4.57 6.76
C ARG A 141 14.00 -4.63 5.41
N GLY A 142 13.31 -4.30 4.32
CA GLY A 142 13.85 -4.37 2.96
C GLY A 142 14.50 -3.08 2.45
N PHE A 143 14.03 -1.93 2.92
CA PHE A 143 14.36 -0.62 2.33
C PHE A 143 15.30 0.22 3.19
N GLY A 144 15.67 -0.25 4.38
CA GLY A 144 16.59 0.46 5.27
C GLY A 144 15.89 1.55 6.06
N TRP A 145 16.60 2.62 6.42
CA TRP A 145 16.06 3.67 7.27
C TRP A 145 15.30 4.69 6.45
N LEU A 146 14.00 4.80 6.73
CA LEU A 146 13.07 5.68 6.03
C LEU A 146 12.61 6.79 6.97
N ASN A 147 12.51 8.01 6.44
CA ASN A 147 11.91 9.14 7.14
C ASN A 147 10.38 9.15 7.00
N ALA A 148 9.73 10.10 7.66
CA ALA A 148 8.27 10.22 7.65
C ALA A 148 7.69 10.42 6.23
N ARG A 149 8.33 11.26 5.40
CA ARG A 149 7.89 11.51 4.01
C ARG A 149 7.93 10.23 3.18
N GLU A 150 8.99 9.45 3.34
CA GLU A 150 9.20 8.19 2.62
C GLU A 150 8.20 7.10 3.05
N TRP A 151 7.93 6.96 4.36
CA TRP A 151 6.86 6.07 4.84
C TRP A 151 5.49 6.48 4.32
N PHE A 152 5.20 7.78 4.27
CA PHE A 152 3.95 8.30 3.74
C PHE A 152 3.78 8.01 2.24
N GLU A 153 4.85 8.19 1.45
CA GLU A 153 4.86 7.87 0.02
C GLU A 153 4.71 6.37 -0.27
N LEU A 154 5.20 5.49 0.62
CA LEU A 154 5.07 4.04 0.46
C LEU A 154 3.61 3.58 0.39
N VAL A 155 2.67 4.29 1.03
CA VAL A 155 1.25 3.95 0.97
C VAL A 155 0.76 3.98 -0.48
N ASP A 156 0.97 5.09 -1.19
CA ASP A 156 0.57 5.19 -2.61
C ASP A 156 1.33 4.21 -3.51
N MET A 157 2.64 4.08 -3.31
CA MET A 157 3.45 3.11 -4.08
C MET A 157 2.92 1.68 -3.91
N HIS A 158 2.49 1.31 -2.71
CA HIS A 158 1.96 -0.01 -2.38
C HIS A 158 0.62 -0.27 -3.05
N PHE A 159 -0.33 0.66 -2.95
CA PHE A 159 -1.61 0.50 -3.65
C PHE A 159 -1.41 0.41 -5.17
N ARG A 160 -0.58 1.26 -5.76
CA ARG A 160 -0.30 1.19 -7.21
C ARG A 160 0.35 -0.13 -7.63
N HIS A 161 1.24 -0.68 -6.80
CA HIS A 161 1.88 -1.97 -7.06
C HIS A 161 0.86 -3.10 -7.24
N HIS A 162 -0.21 -3.10 -6.43
CA HIS A 162 -1.21 -4.16 -6.43
C HIS A 162 -2.28 -4.03 -7.52
N PHE A 163 -2.28 -2.99 -8.36
CA PHE A 163 -3.26 -2.89 -9.45
C PHE A 163 -3.20 -4.08 -10.40
N ARG A 164 -1.99 -4.54 -10.74
CA ARG A 164 -1.81 -5.70 -11.61
C ARG A 164 -2.35 -6.98 -10.96
N GLN A 165 -2.06 -7.20 -9.68
CA GLN A 165 -2.58 -8.36 -8.95
C GLN A 165 -4.11 -8.32 -8.88
N LYS A 166 -4.69 -7.14 -8.61
CA LYS A 166 -6.14 -6.94 -8.62
C LYS A 166 -6.76 -7.37 -9.95
N THR A 167 -6.21 -6.89 -11.08
CA THR A 167 -6.71 -7.28 -12.42
C THR A 167 -6.58 -8.79 -12.65
N GLU A 168 -5.44 -9.40 -12.30
CA GLU A 168 -5.25 -10.85 -12.43
C GLU A 168 -6.28 -11.64 -11.59
N LEU A 169 -6.67 -11.15 -10.41
CA LEU A 169 -7.67 -11.79 -9.54
C LEU A 169 -9.11 -11.55 -10.02
N GLU A 170 -9.41 -10.37 -10.56
CA GLU A 170 -10.70 -10.04 -11.17
C GLU A 170 -11.02 -10.97 -12.35
N GLU A 171 -10.05 -11.23 -13.22
CA GLU A 171 -10.20 -12.17 -14.34
C GLU A 171 -10.59 -13.58 -13.87
N LYS A 172 -10.08 -14.03 -12.71
CA LYS A 172 -10.41 -15.35 -12.14
C LYS A 172 -11.86 -15.47 -11.66
N VAL A 173 -12.51 -14.35 -11.38
CA VAL A 173 -13.90 -14.30 -10.93
C VAL A 173 -14.87 -13.74 -11.97
N GLY A 174 -14.39 -13.60 -13.23
CA GLY A 174 -15.20 -13.19 -14.38
C GLY A 174 -15.53 -11.69 -14.41
N LEU A 175 -14.63 -10.84 -13.93
CA LEU A 175 -14.75 -9.38 -13.92
C LEU A 175 -13.77 -8.69 -14.88
#